data_AF-A0AAV6KEW0-F1
#
_entry.id   AF-A0AAV6KEW0-F1
#
_cell.length_a   1.000
_cell.length_b   1.000
_cell.length_c   1.000
_cell.angle_alpha   90.00
_cell.angle_beta   90.00
_cell.angle_gamma   90.00
#
_symmetry.space_group_name_H-M   'P 1'
#
loop_
_entity.id
_entity.type
_entity.pdbx_description
1 polymer ?
#
loop_
_entity_poly.entity_id
_entity_poly.type
_entity_poly.pdbx_seq_one_letter_code
_entity_poly.pdbx_strand_id
1 'polypeptide(L)'
;MNQINCVSVDKAGHTKNSTCCNLRCVHLQSDRKNCGLCGFVCRYNKVCCGGVCVHLQSDRRNCGLCGFVCPYNKVCCGGVCVNVATDVNHCGLCHNVCGQGLACLYSMCDYA
;
A
#
# COMPACT_ATOMS: atom_id res chain seq x y z
N MET A 1 19.33 18.13 -12.75
CA MET A 1 18.55 16.88 -12.59
C MET A 1 17.86 16.61 -13.92
N ASN A 2 18.39 15.71 -14.76
CA ASN A 2 17.84 15.47 -16.10
C ASN A 2 16.77 14.39 -16.06
N GLN A 3 15.49 14.78 -16.08
CA GLN A 3 14.36 13.87 -16.26
C GLN A 3 14.14 13.60 -17.75
N ILE A 4 15.07 12.86 -18.35
CA ILE A 4 14.96 12.41 -19.74
C ILE A 4 14.47 10.96 -19.71
N ASN A 5 13.58 10.61 -20.64
CA ASN A 5 13.16 9.22 -20.81
C ASN A 5 14.38 8.36 -21.15
N CYS A 6 14.58 7.30 -20.38
CA CYS A 6 15.62 6.34 -20.71
C CYS A 6 15.23 5.61 -22.00
N VAL A 7 16.00 5.81 -23.06
CA VAL A 7 15.80 5.14 -24.35
C VAL A 7 16.57 3.81 -24.43
N SER A 8 16.84 3.17 -23.29
CA SER A 8 17.68 1.97 -23.23
C SER A 8 16.86 0.70 -23.41
N VAL A 9 16.38 0.49 -24.63
CA VAL A 9 15.72 -0.74 -25.09
C VAL A 9 16.72 -1.91 -25.01
N ASP A 10 16.34 -3.04 -24.41
CA ASP A 10 17.12 -4.28 -24.52
C ASP A 10 16.79 -5.02 -25.84
N LYS A 11 17.60 -6.02 -26.20
CA LYS A 11 17.43 -6.84 -27.43
C LYS A 11 16.14 -7.70 -27.41
N ALA A 12 15.43 -7.79 -26.28
CA ALA A 12 14.09 -8.38 -26.14
C ALA A 12 12.96 -7.32 -25.95
N GLY A 13 13.28 -6.02 -25.97
CA GLY A 13 12.33 -4.92 -26.20
C GLY A 13 11.58 -4.31 -25.00
N HIS A 14 11.98 -4.53 -23.75
CA HIS A 14 11.30 -4.03 -22.54
C HIS A 14 12.07 -2.92 -21.79
N THR A 15 11.69 -1.67 -22.05
CA THR A 15 11.78 -0.56 -21.08
C THR A 15 10.45 0.19 -21.05
N LYS A 16 9.52 -0.23 -20.19
CA LYS A 16 8.27 0.51 -20.02
C LYS A 16 8.45 1.59 -18.94
N ASN A 17 8.30 2.84 -19.34
CA ASN A 17 8.18 4.03 -18.49
C ASN A 17 9.31 4.24 -17.45
N SER A 18 10.56 3.95 -17.82
CA SER A 18 11.74 4.21 -16.99
C SER A 18 12.33 5.61 -17.25
N THR A 19 12.71 6.30 -16.18
CA THR A 19 13.30 7.65 -16.20
C THR A 19 14.80 7.59 -15.91
N CYS A 20 15.58 8.42 -16.60
CA CYS A 20 17.00 8.59 -16.27
C CYS A 20 17.15 9.42 -14.99
N CYS A 21 17.77 8.84 -13.97
CA CYS A 21 18.13 9.50 -12.73
C CYS A 21 19.63 9.28 -12.49
N ASN A 22 20.42 10.36 -12.57
CA ASN A 22 21.88 10.33 -12.38
C ASN A 22 22.58 9.24 -13.23
N LEU A 23 22.33 9.26 -14.54
CA LEU A 23 22.90 8.32 -15.53
C LEU A 23 22.47 6.85 -15.32
N ARG A 24 21.42 6.60 -14.54
CA ARG A 24 20.82 5.27 -14.37
C ARG A 24 19.34 5.30 -14.71
N CYS A 25 18.85 4.23 -15.32
CA CYS A 25 17.42 4.06 -15.56
C CYS A 25 16.73 3.49 -14.33
N VAL A 26 15.69 4.18 -13.87
CA VAL A 26 14.88 3.79 -12.71
C VAL A 26 13.41 3.86 -13.07
N HIS A 27 12.58 3.07 -12.39
CA HIS A 27 11.15 3.04 -12.65
C HIS A 27 10.41 3.88 -11.61
N LEU A 28 10.03 5.11 -11.95
CA LEU A 28 9.46 6.05 -10.97
C LEU A 28 8.16 5.57 -10.34
N GLN A 29 7.48 4.60 -10.95
CA GLN A 29 6.20 4.11 -10.45
C GLN A 29 6.32 3.02 -9.38
N SER A 30 7.49 2.39 -9.23
CA SER A 30 7.70 1.25 -8.34
C SER A 30 9.02 1.29 -7.57
N ASP A 31 9.98 2.12 -7.99
CA ASP A 31 11.24 2.29 -7.27
C ASP A 31 11.01 3.14 -6.01
N ARG A 32 11.15 2.48 -4.86
CA ARG A 32 11.03 3.10 -3.53
C ARG A 32 11.96 4.31 -3.33
N LYS A 33 13.13 4.33 -3.98
CA LYS A 33 14.13 5.40 -3.84
C LYS A 33 13.93 6.54 -4.85
N ASN A 34 13.05 6.35 -5.83
CA ASN A 34 12.80 7.30 -6.91
C ASN A 34 11.29 7.40 -7.19
N CYS A 35 10.46 7.42 -6.15
CA CYS A 35 9.01 7.30 -6.33
C CYS A 35 8.41 8.61 -6.83
N GLY A 36 7.85 8.61 -8.03
CA GLY A 36 7.29 9.79 -8.71
C GLY A 36 8.34 10.75 -9.27
N LEU A 37 9.52 10.86 -8.66
CA LEU A 37 10.66 11.63 -9.18
C LEU A 37 12.01 11.08 -8.67
N CYS A 38 13.09 11.42 -9.38
CA CYS A 38 14.46 11.04 -9.02
C CYS A 38 14.82 11.47 -7.58
N GLY A 39 15.33 10.54 -6.79
CA GLY A 39 15.77 10.79 -5.41
C GLY A 39 14.65 10.95 -4.38
N PHE A 40 13.37 10.84 -4.77
CA PHE A 40 12.27 10.87 -3.81
C PHE A 40 12.07 9.49 -3.19
N VAL A 41 12.52 9.38 -1.95
CA VAL A 41 12.51 8.12 -1.20
C VAL A 41 11.24 7.98 -0.38
N CYS A 42 10.55 6.85 -0.52
CA CYS A 42 9.48 6.46 0.40
C CYS A 42 10.05 6.10 1.79
N ARG A 43 9.89 7.05 2.72
CA ARG A 43 10.25 6.90 4.14
C ARG A 43 9.22 6.06 4.90
N TYR A 44 9.57 5.67 6.12
CA TYR A 44 8.69 4.92 7.05
C TYR A 44 8.13 3.62 6.45
N ASN A 45 8.99 2.86 5.76
CA ASN A 45 8.66 1.59 5.11
C ASN A 45 7.46 1.63 4.15
N LYS A 46 7.12 2.82 3.62
CA LYS A 46 6.13 2.96 2.54
C LYS A 46 6.66 2.34 1.25
N VAL A 47 5.72 1.85 0.44
CA VAL A 47 5.97 1.26 -0.87
C VAL A 47 5.62 2.28 -1.95
N CYS A 48 6.38 2.28 -3.04
CA CYS A 48 6.06 3.09 -4.20
C CYS A 48 4.99 2.37 -5.03
N CYS A 49 3.78 2.91 -5.04
CA CYS A 49 2.66 2.40 -5.82
C CYS A 49 2.21 3.47 -6.80
N GLY A 50 2.42 3.25 -8.10
CA GLY A 50 2.01 4.19 -9.13
C GLY A 50 2.69 5.56 -9.01
N GLY A 51 3.89 5.62 -8.45
CA GLY A 51 4.64 6.87 -8.25
C GLY A 51 4.27 7.64 -6.99
N VAL A 52 3.46 7.03 -6.10
CA VAL A 52 3.11 7.59 -4.81
C VAL A 52 3.55 6.66 -3.68
N CYS A 53 4.11 7.23 -2.62
CA CYS A 53 4.48 6.47 -1.43
C CYS A 53 3.25 6.17 -0.58
N VAL A 54 2.84 4.91 -0.54
CA VAL A 54 1.66 4.44 0.21
C VAL A 54 2.06 3.48 1.33
N HIS A 55 1.20 3.40 2.35
CA HIS A 55 1.43 2.51 3.49
C HIS A 55 0.53 1.28 3.35
N LEU A 56 1.09 0.14 2.94
CA LEU A 56 0.31 -1.06 2.63
C LEU A 56 -0.43 -1.64 3.83
N GLN A 57 -0.04 -1.26 5.06
CA GLN A 57 -0.66 -1.81 6.26
C GLN A 57 -1.93 -1.07 6.72
N SER A 58 -2.20 0.11 6.16
CA SER A 58 -3.28 0.98 6.64
C SER A 58 -4.00 1.75 5.53
N ASP A 59 -3.42 1.84 4.33
CA ASP A 59 -4.11 2.45 3.20
C ASP A 59 -5.17 1.48 2.63
N ARG A 60 -6.44 1.85 2.82
CA ARG A 60 -7.59 1.11 2.31
C ARG A 60 -7.54 0.86 0.80
N ARG A 61 -6.86 1.69 0.02
CA ARG A 61 -6.75 1.56 -1.44
C ARG A 61 -5.53 0.75 -1.89
N ASN A 62 -4.66 0.37 -0.96
CA ASN A 62 -3.42 -0.35 -1.24
C ASN A 62 -3.14 -1.40 -0.14
N CYS A 63 -4.17 -2.09 0.34
CA CYS A 63 -4.06 -2.92 1.52
C CYS A 63 -3.30 -4.23 1.19
N GLY A 64 -2.14 -4.44 1.81
CA GLY A 64 -1.27 -5.59 1.56
C GLY A 64 -0.47 -5.50 0.25
N LEU A 65 -1.03 -4.90 -0.80
CA LEU A 65 -0.36 -4.70 -2.10
C LEU A 65 -0.91 -3.47 -2.86
N CYS A 66 -0.09 -2.93 -3.76
CA CYS A 66 -0.44 -1.75 -4.57
C CYS A 66 -1.72 -1.97 -5.36
N GLY A 67 -2.69 -1.06 -5.24
CA GLY A 67 -3.97 -1.10 -5.96
C GLY A 67 -4.99 -2.10 -5.39
N PHE A 68 -4.67 -2.82 -4.31
CA PHE A 68 -5.65 -3.67 -3.65
C PHE A 68 -6.56 -2.84 -2.75
N VAL A 69 -7.74 -2.54 -3.28
CA VAL A 69 -8.77 -1.77 -2.57
C VAL A 69 -9.58 -2.71 -1.70
N CYS A 70 -9.70 -2.39 -0.41
CA CYS A 70 -10.58 -3.14 0.46
C CYS A 70 -12.05 -3.05 -0.01
N PRO A 71 -12.79 -4.17 0.02
CA PRO A 71 -14.23 -4.19 -0.24
C PRO A 71 -15.02 -3.19 0.60
N TYR A 72 -16.28 -2.98 0.23
CA TYR A 72 -17.17 -2.11 0.98
C TYR A 72 -17.25 -2.53 2.46
N ASN A 73 -17.33 -1.53 3.36
CA ASN A 73 -17.33 -1.70 4.82
C ASN A 73 -16.12 -2.44 5.43
N LYS A 74 -15.02 -2.58 4.69
CA LYS A 74 -13.75 -3.08 5.23
C LYS A 74 -12.71 -1.99 5.34
N VAL A 75 -11.89 -2.09 6.38
CA VAL A 75 -10.73 -1.23 6.62
C VAL A 75 -9.45 -2.04 6.50
N CYS A 76 -8.34 -1.38 6.22
CA CYS A 76 -7.04 -2.05 6.16
C CYS A 76 -6.41 -2.11 7.54
N CYS A 77 -6.30 -3.32 8.10
CA CYS A 77 -5.62 -3.58 9.36
C CYS A 77 -4.44 -4.49 9.11
N GLY A 78 -3.23 -3.98 9.33
CA GLY A 78 -2.00 -4.78 9.18
C GLY A 78 -1.76 -5.32 7.77
N GLY A 79 -2.37 -4.72 6.74
CA GLY A 79 -2.28 -5.18 5.36
C GLY A 79 -3.36 -6.19 4.95
N VAL A 80 -4.36 -6.42 5.81
CA VAL A 80 -5.52 -7.27 5.52
C VAL A 80 -6.80 -6.45 5.63
N CYS A 81 -7.73 -6.68 4.71
CA CYS A 81 -9.03 -6.04 4.73
C CYS A 81 -9.97 -6.76 5.71
N VAL A 82 -10.30 -6.10 6.80
CA VAL A 82 -11.15 -6.65 7.87
C VAL A 82 -12.44 -5.85 8.03
N ASN A 83 -13.49 -6.51 8.49
CA ASN A 83 -14.76 -5.84 8.81
C ASN A 83 -14.80 -5.55 10.32
N VAL A 84 -14.52 -4.31 10.70
CA VAL A 84 -14.49 -3.92 12.12
C VAL A 84 -15.85 -3.99 12.81
N ALA A 85 -16.94 -4.12 12.06
CA ALA A 85 -18.27 -4.22 12.65
C ALA A 85 -18.58 -5.63 13.20
N THR A 86 -17.85 -6.65 12.76
CA THR A 86 -18.15 -8.07 13.06
C THR A 86 -16.93 -8.91 13.37
N ASP A 87 -15.71 -8.44 13.08
CA ASP A 87 -14.47 -9.17 13.35
C ASP A 87 -14.10 -9.01 14.83
N VAL A 88 -14.10 -10.13 15.56
CA VAL A 88 -13.81 -10.17 16.99
C VAL A 88 -12.39 -9.72 17.34
N ASN A 89 -11.44 -9.79 16.40
CA ASN A 89 -10.06 -9.36 16.60
C ASN A 89 -9.80 -7.91 16.17
N HIS A 90 -10.80 -7.25 15.57
CA HIS A 90 -10.71 -5.90 15.03
C HIS A 90 -11.98 -5.09 15.32
N CYS A 91 -12.63 -5.31 16.46
CA CYS A 91 -13.95 -4.77 16.71
C CYS A 91 -13.92 -3.26 16.91
N GLY A 92 -14.61 -2.51 16.05
CA GLY A 92 -14.62 -1.04 16.01
C GLY A 92 -13.35 -0.37 15.48
N LEU A 93 -12.19 -0.96 15.71
CA LEU A 93 -10.90 -0.49 15.18
C LEU A 93 -9.90 -1.63 15.04
N CYS A 94 -8.85 -1.41 14.24
CA CYS A 94 -7.81 -2.40 14.00
C CYS A 94 -7.13 -2.85 15.30
N HIS A 95 -6.95 -4.17 15.47
CA HIS A 95 -6.27 -4.78 16.62
C HIS A 95 -7.02 -4.60 17.95
N ASN A 96 -8.32 -4.33 17.91
CA ASN A 96 -9.18 -4.33 19.09
C ASN A 96 -9.87 -5.69 19.23
N VAL A 97 -9.35 -6.51 20.13
CA VAL A 97 -9.85 -7.86 20.37
C VAL A 97 -10.93 -7.82 21.46
N CYS A 98 -12.09 -8.42 21.21
CA CYS A 98 -13.11 -8.58 22.24
C CYS A 98 -12.69 -9.61 23.28
N GLY A 99 -13.06 -9.35 24.54
CA GLY A 99 -12.83 -10.27 25.65
C GLY A 99 -13.52 -11.63 25.46
N GLN A 100 -13.10 -12.61 26.23
CA GLN A 100 -13.61 -13.98 26.13
C GLN A 100 -15.12 -14.03 26.35
N GLY A 101 -15.84 -14.67 25.41
CA GLY A 101 -17.30 -14.79 25.46
C GLY A 101 -18.07 -13.60 24.86
N LEU A 102 -17.38 -12.53 24.44
CA LEU A 102 -18.00 -11.40 23.76
C LEU A 102 -17.98 -11.59 22.23
N ALA A 103 -19.08 -11.22 21.59
CA ALA A 103 -19.18 -11.07 20.15
C ALA A 103 -18.89 -9.62 19.74
N CYS A 104 -18.48 -9.44 18.48
CA CYS A 104 -18.42 -8.13 17.86
C CYS A 104 -19.74 -7.87 17.12
N LEU A 105 -20.55 -6.97 17.65
CA LEU A 105 -21.84 -6.59 17.09
C LEU A 105 -21.87 -5.08 16.89
N TYR A 106 -22.14 -4.63 15.67
CA TYR A 106 -22.21 -3.22 15.32
C TYR A 106 -20.99 -2.41 15.75
N SER A 107 -19.79 -2.98 15.63
CA SER A 107 -18.51 -2.35 16.01
C SER A 107 -18.28 -2.24 17.52
N MET A 108 -19.04 -2.97 18.33
CA MET A 108 -18.90 -3.00 19.79
C MET A 108 -18.77 -4.44 20.29
N CYS A 109 -17.94 -4.62 21.30
CA CYS A 109 -17.84 -5.91 22.00
C CYS A 109 -18.99 -6.01 22.99
N ASP A 110 -19.88 -6.98 22.78
CA ASP A 110 -21.05 -7.21 23.61
C ASP A 110 -21.31 -8.70 23.78
N TYR A 111 -22.16 -9.09 24.72
CA TYR A 111 -22.59 -10.47 24.87
C TYR A 111 -23.49 -10.87 23.68
N ALA A 112 -23.28 -12.08 23.17
CA ALA A 112 -24.04 -12.66 22.07
C ALA A 112 -25.40 -13.19 22.51
#